data_AF-A0A2S0N5J1-F1
#
_entry.id   AF-A0A2S0N5J1-F1
#
_cell.length_a   1.000
_cell.length_b   1.000
_cell.length_c   1.000
_cell.angle_alpha   90.00
_cell.angle_beta   90.00
_cell.angle_gamma   90.00
#
_symmetry.space_group_name_H-M   'P 1'
#
loop_
_entity.id
_entity.type
_entity.pdbx_description
1 polymer ?
#
loop_
_entity_poly.entity_id
_entity_poly.type
_entity_poly.pdbx_seq_one_letter_code
_entity_poly.pdbx_strand_id
1 'polypeptide(L)'
;MHAFRSFEDARCHGFVPAVASRAYGHYRGCTIAGFDMSNRRRLGLVYCLRAIIPEEFTSNYMGVTSDTYFGVSESVRILARENASRNQSALDDLEPKVIQMFSEQVLAGARDGSRQWINQWFAYHPKAVEQALLHQKQARAQIAST
;
A
#
# COMPACT_ATOMS: atom_id res chain seq x y z
N MET A 1 0.60 20.18 6.24
CA MET A 1 0.49 19.22 7.36
C MET A 1 -0.91 19.33 7.92
N HIS A 2 -1.70 18.26 7.84
CA HIS A 2 -3.10 18.25 8.29
C HIS A 2 -3.17 17.97 9.80
N ALA A 3 -4.16 18.54 10.47
CA ALA A 3 -4.39 18.32 11.90
C ALA A 3 -5.85 17.95 12.16
N PHE A 4 -6.08 16.92 12.97
CA PHE A 4 -7.41 16.43 13.35
C PHE A 4 -7.52 16.26 14.85
N ARG A 5 -8.75 16.28 15.36
CA ARG A 5 -9.02 16.12 16.81
C ARG A 5 -8.82 14.69 17.28
N SER A 6 -9.02 13.73 16.40
CA SER A 6 -8.82 12.32 16.67
C SER A 6 -8.44 11.57 15.39
N PHE A 7 -8.00 10.33 15.55
CA PHE A 7 -7.76 9.45 14.40
C PHE A 7 -9.05 9.17 13.61
N GLU A 8 -10.18 9.05 14.30
CA GLU A 8 -11.47 8.82 13.66
C GLU A 8 -11.93 10.05 12.87
N ASP A 9 -11.70 11.25 13.40
CA ASP A 9 -11.97 12.51 12.69
C ASP A 9 -11.18 12.58 11.36
N ALA A 10 -9.89 12.19 11.37
CA ALA A 10 -9.10 12.09 10.14
C ALA A 10 -9.71 11.09 9.14
N ARG A 11 -10.20 9.93 9.61
CA ARG A 11 -10.86 8.92 8.77
C ARG A 11 -12.18 9.41 8.20
N CYS A 12 -12.97 10.15 8.97
CA CYS A 12 -14.20 10.79 8.49
C CYS A 12 -13.93 11.79 7.36
N HIS A 13 -12.75 12.42 7.35
CA HIS A 13 -12.27 13.28 6.26
C HIS A 13 -11.58 12.51 5.11
N GLY A 14 -11.73 11.19 5.05
CA GLY A 14 -11.23 10.36 3.96
C GLY A 14 -9.75 9.97 4.07
N PHE A 15 -9.06 10.30 5.17
CA PHE A 15 -7.69 9.85 5.36
C PHE A 15 -7.62 8.37 5.71
N VAL A 16 -6.72 7.66 5.05
CA VAL A 16 -6.51 6.23 5.24
C VAL A 16 -5.14 6.00 5.87
N PRO A 17 -5.03 5.23 6.97
CA PRO A 17 -3.75 4.96 7.61
C PRO A 17 -2.76 4.31 6.65
N ALA A 18 -1.53 4.82 6.62
CA ALA A 18 -0.46 4.26 5.81
C ALA A 18 0.27 3.17 6.61
N VAL A 19 0.15 1.93 6.13
CA VAL A 19 0.62 0.71 6.79
C VAL A 19 1.37 -0.13 5.76
N ALA A 20 2.60 -0.51 6.07
CA ALA A 20 3.39 -1.42 5.24
C ALA A 20 2.73 -2.81 5.13
N SER A 21 2.89 -3.45 3.98
CA SER A 21 2.35 -4.78 3.65
C SER A 21 0.82 -4.91 3.66
N ARG A 22 0.08 -3.88 4.08
CA ARG A 22 -1.39 -3.84 3.95
C ARG A 22 -1.78 -3.77 2.47
N ALA A 23 -2.73 -4.60 2.04
CA ALA A 23 -3.33 -4.48 0.72
C ALA A 23 -4.29 -3.29 0.66
N TYR A 24 -4.11 -2.42 -0.34
CA TYR A 24 -4.99 -1.28 -0.64
C TYR A 24 -5.79 -1.52 -1.92
N GLY A 25 -5.51 -2.59 -2.65
CA GLY A 25 -6.29 -3.02 -3.81
C GLY A 25 -5.68 -4.23 -4.49
N HIS A 26 -6.50 -4.88 -5.32
CA HIS A 26 -6.08 -5.93 -6.23
C HIS A 26 -6.57 -5.59 -7.64
N TYR A 27 -5.75 -5.89 -8.64
CA TYR A 27 -6.10 -5.64 -10.04
C TYR A 27 -5.38 -6.61 -10.96
N ARG A 28 -6.11 -7.33 -11.82
CA ARG A 28 -5.57 -8.34 -12.76
C ARG A 28 -4.64 -9.37 -12.10
N GLY A 29 -5.00 -9.85 -10.91
CA GLY A 29 -4.17 -10.78 -10.13
C GLY A 29 -2.95 -10.14 -9.46
N CYS A 30 -2.69 -8.86 -9.71
CA CYS A 30 -1.62 -8.10 -9.05
C CYS A 30 -2.11 -7.46 -7.76
N THR A 31 -1.18 -7.22 -6.83
CA THR A 31 -1.47 -6.63 -5.52
C THR A 31 -0.92 -5.21 -5.45
N ILE A 32 -1.72 -4.29 -4.93
CA ILE A 32 -1.32 -2.91 -4.61
C ILE A 32 -1.23 -2.81 -3.10
N ALA A 33 -0.01 -2.82 -2.54
CA ALA A 33 0.24 -2.90 -1.11
C ALA A 33 1.02 -1.68 -0.59
N GLY A 34 0.87 -1.36 0.70
CA GLY A 34 1.69 -0.33 1.32
C GLY A 34 3.16 -0.77 1.43
N PHE A 35 4.08 0.16 1.24
CA PHE A 35 5.52 -0.10 1.33
C PHE A 35 6.21 1.01 2.12
N ASP A 36 7.09 0.61 3.03
CA ASP A 36 7.90 1.52 3.85
C ASP A 36 9.10 2.04 3.05
N MET A 37 9.14 3.34 2.82
CA MET A 37 10.20 4.03 2.08
C MET A 37 11.17 4.79 2.99
N SER A 38 11.03 4.70 4.31
CA SER A 38 11.78 5.51 5.27
C SER A 38 13.27 5.32 5.17
N ASN A 39 13.72 4.07 5.02
CA ASN A 39 15.14 3.75 4.89
C ASN A 39 15.71 4.10 3.52
N ARG A 40 14.87 4.26 2.48
CA ARG A 40 15.33 4.51 1.11
C ARG A 40 15.55 5.98 0.79
N ARG A 41 14.90 6.91 1.49
CA ARG A 41 14.93 8.33 1.12
C ARG A 41 15.56 9.27 2.14
N ARG A 42 15.93 8.82 3.36
CA ARG A 42 16.35 9.72 4.47
C ARG A 42 15.33 10.83 4.77
N LEU A 43 14.06 10.64 4.38
CA LEU A 43 12.98 11.65 4.48
C LEU A 43 12.11 11.50 5.74
N GLY A 44 12.54 10.70 6.72
CA GLY A 44 11.72 10.34 7.87
C GLY A 44 10.69 9.24 7.54
N LEU A 45 9.67 9.11 8.40
CA LEU A 45 8.61 8.11 8.27
C LEU A 45 7.74 8.38 7.03
N VAL A 46 7.82 7.55 5.99
CA VAL A 46 7.16 7.76 4.69
C VAL A 46 6.76 6.41 4.08
N TYR A 47 5.53 6.32 3.61
CA TYR A 47 4.99 5.13 2.94
C TYR A 47 4.51 5.46 1.53
N CYS A 48 4.57 4.48 0.63
CA CYS A 48 4.00 4.53 -0.71
C CYS A 48 3.07 3.34 -0.93
N LEU A 49 2.26 3.38 -1.98
CA LEU A 49 1.69 2.16 -2.56
C LEU A 49 2.71 1.53 -3.50
N ARG A 50 2.80 0.20 -3.49
CA ARG A 50 3.63 -0.61 -4.37
C ARG A 50 2.72 -1.53 -5.15
N ALA A 51 2.68 -1.38 -6.47
CA ALA A 51 2.06 -2.35 -7.36
C ALA A 51 3.04 -3.51 -7.57
N ILE A 52 2.58 -4.74 -7.39
CA ILE A 52 3.41 -5.95 -7.45
C ILE A 52 2.78 -6.91 -8.44
N ILE A 53 3.51 -7.24 -9.50
CA ILE A 53 3.21 -8.33 -10.42
C ILE A 53 3.71 -9.63 -9.79
N PRO A 54 2.83 -10.63 -9.52
CA PRO A 54 3.24 -11.91 -8.95
C PRO A 54 4.26 -12.67 -9.80
N GLU A 55 5.08 -13.50 -9.13
CA GLU A 55 6.10 -14.34 -9.79
C GLU A 55 5.53 -15.26 -10.87
N GLU A 56 4.28 -15.70 -10.69
CA GLU A 56 3.52 -16.50 -11.66
C GLU A 56 3.49 -15.87 -13.06
N PHE A 57 3.53 -14.54 -13.14
CA PHE A 57 3.54 -13.79 -14.39
C PHE A 57 4.95 -13.40 -14.85
N THR A 58 5.94 -13.37 -13.94
CA THR A 58 7.27 -12.80 -14.21
C THR A 58 8.38 -13.83 -14.28
N SER A 59 8.14 -15.11 -13.96
CA SER A 59 9.17 -16.16 -13.87
C SER A 59 10.02 -16.30 -15.14
N ASN A 60 9.43 -16.02 -16.31
CA ASN A 60 10.08 -16.11 -17.61
C ASN A 60 10.67 -14.78 -18.11
N TYR A 61 10.56 -13.72 -17.30
CA TYR A 61 10.98 -12.35 -17.63
C TYR A 61 12.10 -11.89 -16.70
N MET A 62 13.26 -12.54 -16.80
CA MET A 62 14.43 -12.16 -16.01
C MET A 62 14.87 -10.72 -16.30
N GLY A 63 15.16 -9.97 -15.22
CA GLY A 63 15.62 -8.58 -15.31
C GLY A 63 14.53 -7.56 -15.62
N VAL A 64 13.27 -7.98 -15.79
CA VAL A 64 12.15 -7.06 -15.96
C VAL A 64 11.65 -6.59 -14.60
N THR A 65 11.47 -5.28 -14.45
CA THR A 65 10.85 -4.69 -13.27
C THR A 65 9.42 -5.20 -13.11
N SER A 66 9.15 -5.89 -12.02
CA SER A 66 7.84 -6.48 -11.68
C SER A 66 7.12 -5.72 -10.56
N ASP A 67 7.67 -4.61 -10.10
CA ASP A 67 7.05 -3.73 -9.12
C ASP A 67 7.36 -2.26 -9.35
N THR A 68 6.47 -1.38 -8.92
CA THR A 68 6.75 0.05 -8.89
C THR A 68 5.93 0.76 -7.81
N TYR A 69 6.30 2.00 -7.49
CA TYR A 69 5.78 2.76 -6.34
C TYR A 69 4.94 3.97 -6.78
N PHE A 70 3.83 4.21 -6.09
CA PHE A 70 2.88 5.28 -6.36
C PHE A 70 2.38 5.94 -5.08
N GLY A 71 2.12 7.23 -5.16
CA GLY A 71 1.64 8.01 -4.02
C GLY A 71 2.67 8.09 -2.90
N VAL A 72 2.55 9.09 -2.05
CA VAL A 72 3.39 9.25 -0.87
C VAL A 72 2.49 9.62 0.28
N SER A 73 2.65 8.97 1.42
CA SER A 73 1.88 9.29 2.62
C SER A 73 2.19 10.70 3.10
N GLU A 74 1.22 11.28 3.78
CA GLU A 74 1.29 12.60 4.36
C GLU A 74 1.37 12.49 5.88
N SER A 75 2.18 13.36 6.48
CA SER A 75 2.21 13.53 7.93
C SER A 75 0.92 14.22 8.41
N VAL A 76 0.15 13.51 9.21
CA VAL A 76 -1.09 13.97 9.85
C VAL A 76 -0.88 14.06 11.35
N ARG A 77 -1.18 15.22 11.92
CA ARG A 77 -1.08 15.50 13.36
C ARG A 77 -2.43 15.24 14.04
N ILE A 78 -2.44 14.37 15.04
CA ILE A 78 -3.60 14.12 15.89
C ILE A 78 -3.45 14.93 17.16
N LEU A 79 -4.33 15.92 17.36
CA LEU A 79 -4.37 16.79 18.53
C LEU A 79 -5.02 16.00 19.67
N ALA A 80 -4.25 15.41 20.57
CA ALA A 80 -4.80 14.64 21.68
C ALA A 80 -5.81 15.49 22.49
N ARG A 81 -7.11 15.11 22.49
CA ARG A 81 -8.05 15.27 23.62
C ARG A 81 -9.46 14.74 23.32
N GLU A 82 -9.82 13.64 23.98
CA GLU A 82 -11.18 13.39 24.47
C GLU A 82 -11.13 12.34 25.57
N ASN A 83 -10.58 12.70 26.74
CA ASN A 83 -10.88 12.08 28.06
C ASN A 83 -10.12 12.86 29.15
N ALA A 84 -10.42 14.15 29.28
CA ALA A 84 -10.27 14.83 30.57
C ALA A 84 -11.47 14.45 31.47
N SER A 85 -11.70 13.16 31.65
CA SER A 85 -12.74 12.61 32.51
C SER A 85 -12.03 11.90 33.67
N ARG A 86 -11.89 12.65 34.77
CA ARG A 86 -11.71 12.21 36.16
C ARG A 86 -10.87 10.95 36.37
N ASN A 87 -9.69 11.18 36.95
CA ASN A 87 -8.79 10.20 37.58
C ASN A 87 -7.85 9.48 36.60
N GLN A 88 -6.72 10.11 36.28
CA GLN A 88 -5.43 9.40 36.33
C GLN A 88 -4.26 10.36 36.10
N SER A 89 -3.28 10.22 36.99
CA SER A 89 -1.96 10.79 36.94
C SER A 89 -1.23 10.24 35.71
N ALA A 90 -1.20 10.99 34.61
CA ALA A 90 -0.28 10.78 33.49
C ALA A 90 -0.13 12.10 32.72
N LEU A 91 0.90 12.87 33.05
CA LEU A 91 1.28 14.09 32.34
C LEU A 91 1.91 13.82 30.96
N ASP A 92 2.03 12.54 30.55
CA ASP A 92 2.76 12.12 29.34
C ASP A 92 1.88 11.82 28.11
N ASP A 93 0.55 11.76 28.22
CA ASP A 93 -0.34 11.34 27.11
C ASP A 93 -1.04 12.51 26.37
N LEU A 94 -0.58 13.75 26.54
CA LEU A 94 -1.18 14.95 25.94
C LEU A 94 -0.46 15.44 24.67
N GLU A 95 0.63 14.79 24.25
CA GLU A 95 1.41 15.25 23.11
C GLU A 95 0.74 14.93 21.77
N PRO A 96 0.67 15.88 20.83
CA PRO A 96 0.14 15.65 19.50
C PRO A 96 0.91 14.53 18.79
N LYS A 97 0.20 13.46 18.39
CA LYS A 97 0.82 12.34 17.69
C LYS A 97 0.86 12.60 16.19
N VAL A 98 2.04 12.53 15.58
CA VAL A 98 2.18 12.56 14.11
C VAL A 98 2.11 11.12 13.58
N ILE A 99 1.20 10.88 12.64
CA ILE A 99 1.01 9.59 11.98
C ILE A 99 1.06 9.78 10.45
N GLN A 100 1.44 8.73 9.73
CA GLN A 100 1.42 8.74 8.26
C GLN A 100 0.07 8.22 7.75
N MET A 101 -0.56 8.98 6.85
CA MET A 101 -1.83 8.61 6.23
C MET A 101 -1.82 9.00 4.75
N PHE A 102 -2.63 8.34 3.93
CA PHE A 102 -2.93 8.80 2.58
C PHE A 102 -4.20 9.64 2.63
N SER A 103 -4.16 10.85 2.05
CA SER A 103 -5.38 11.58 1.72
C SER A 103 -6.16 10.80 0.65
N GLU A 104 -7.48 11.04 0.56
CA GLU A 104 -8.33 10.37 -0.43
C GLU A 104 -7.81 10.59 -1.86
N GLN A 105 -7.43 11.82 -2.19
CA GLN A 105 -6.89 12.19 -3.49
C GLN A 105 -5.58 11.44 -3.81
N VAL A 106 -4.64 11.38 -2.86
CA VAL A 106 -3.38 10.65 -3.05
C VAL A 106 -3.65 9.16 -3.23
N LEU A 107 -4.54 8.58 -2.43
CA LEU A 107 -4.84 7.16 -2.50
C LEU A 107 -5.53 6.80 -3.83
N ALA A 108 -6.49 7.62 -4.27
CA ALA A 108 -7.17 7.44 -5.56
C ALA A 108 -6.18 7.55 -6.73
N GLY A 109 -5.38 8.62 -6.78
CA GLY A 109 -4.37 8.82 -7.82
C GLY A 109 -3.31 7.71 -7.84
N ALA A 110 -2.88 7.22 -6.68
CA ALA A 110 -1.93 6.13 -6.59
C ALA A 110 -2.52 4.79 -7.07
N ARG A 111 -3.81 4.53 -6.78
CA ARG A 111 -4.52 3.34 -7.29
C ARG A 111 -4.67 3.39 -8.81
N ASP A 112 -5.02 4.54 -9.36
CA ASP A 112 -5.20 4.69 -10.81
C ASP A 112 -3.86 4.60 -11.54
N GLY A 113 -2.82 5.26 -11.03
CA GLY A 113 -1.44 5.12 -11.54
C GLY A 113 -0.95 3.67 -11.48
N SER A 114 -1.23 2.96 -10.39
CA SER A 114 -0.92 1.53 -10.25
C SER A 114 -1.60 0.69 -11.33
N ARG A 115 -2.90 0.91 -11.55
CA ARG A 115 -3.67 0.17 -12.58
C ARG A 115 -3.18 0.46 -13.99
N GLN A 116 -2.87 1.73 -14.28
CA GLN A 116 -2.33 2.12 -15.59
C GLN A 116 -0.98 1.45 -15.85
N TRP A 117 -0.08 1.46 -14.87
CA TRP A 117 1.20 0.79 -15.00
C TRP A 117 1.07 -0.72 -15.15
N ILE A 118 0.18 -1.37 -14.37
CA ILE A 118 -0.12 -2.81 -14.52
C ILE A 118 -0.60 -3.10 -15.95
N ASN A 119 -1.50 -2.28 -16.49
CA ASN A 119 -1.99 -2.44 -17.86
C ASN A 119 -0.85 -2.31 -18.90
N GLN A 120 0.03 -1.33 -18.73
CA GLN A 120 1.20 -1.17 -19.60
C GLN A 120 2.15 -2.36 -19.49
N TRP A 121 2.40 -2.85 -18.28
CA TRP A 121 3.24 -4.00 -18.04
C TRP A 121 2.71 -5.23 -18.80
N PHE A 122 1.42 -5.55 -18.69
CA PHE A 122 0.83 -6.66 -19.43
C PHE A 122 0.76 -6.43 -20.94
N ALA A 123 0.61 -5.18 -21.40
CA ALA A 123 0.67 -4.86 -22.82
C ALA A 123 2.06 -5.13 -23.42
N TYR A 124 3.13 -4.88 -22.66
CA TYR A 124 4.50 -5.20 -23.07
C TYR A 124 4.86 -6.68 -22.87
N HIS A 125 4.12 -7.42 -22.04
CA HIS A 125 4.36 -8.83 -21.73
C HIS A 125 3.11 -9.69 -21.99
N PRO A 126 2.62 -9.77 -23.24
CA PRO A 126 1.32 -10.37 -23.56
C PRO A 126 1.22 -11.86 -23.24
N LYS A 127 2.34 -12.58 -23.20
CA LYS A 127 2.39 -14.01 -22.89
C LYS A 127 2.32 -14.30 -21.38
N ALA A 128 2.42 -13.29 -20.51
CA ALA A 128 2.49 -13.49 -19.07
C ALA A 128 1.25 -14.23 -18.51
N VAL A 129 0.04 -13.86 -18.95
CA VAL A 129 -1.21 -14.46 -18.45
C VAL A 129 -1.38 -15.90 -18.91
N GLU A 130 -1.10 -16.18 -20.19
CA GLU A 130 -1.20 -17.52 -20.76
C GLU A 130 -0.22 -18.47 -20.07
N GLN A 131 1.02 -18.02 -19.84
CA GLN A 131 2.05 -18.80 -19.17
C GLN A 131 1.72 -19.05 -17.69
N ALA A 132 1.17 -18.05 -16.98
CA ALA A 132 0.72 -18.23 -15.59
C ALA A 132 -0.36 -19.31 -15.48
N LEU A 133 -1.34 -19.31 -16.40
CA LEU A 133 -2.39 -20.34 -16.46
C LEU A 133 -1.83 -21.73 -16.77
N LEU A 134 -0.83 -21.83 -17.66
CA LEU A 134 -0.16 -23.08 -17.97
C LEU A 134 0.62 -23.63 -16.76
N HIS A 135 1.41 -22.79 -16.10
CA HIS A 135 2.14 -23.14 -14.88
C HIS A 135 1.21 -23.59 -13.76
N GLN A 136 0.08 -22.90 -13.55
CA GLN A 136 -0.89 -23.28 -12.52
C GLN A 136 -1.53 -24.65 -12.83
N LYS A 137 -1.84 -24.94 -14.10
CA LYS A 137 -2.33 -26.26 -14.51
C LYS A 137 -1.29 -27.35 -14.29
N GLN A 138 -0.02 -27.10 -14.64
CA GLN A 138 1.07 -28.05 -14.44
C GLN A 138 1.34 -28.33 -12.95
N ALA A 139 1.38 -27.28 -12.12
CA ALA A 139 1.57 -27.42 -10.67
C ALA A 139 0.42 -28.21 -10.02
N ARG A 140 -0.83 -27.95 -10.41
CA ARG A 140 -2.00 -28.73 -9.94
C ARG A 140 -1.94 -30.19 -10.37
N ALA A 141 -1.53 -30.46 -11.60
CA ALA A 141 -1.38 -31.82 -12.11
C ALA A 141 -0.29 -32.59 -11.35
N GLN A 142 0.82 -31.94 -11.00
CA GLN A 142 1.89 -32.54 -10.20
C GLN A 142 1.42 -32.89 -8.78
N ILE A 143 0.70 -31.99 -8.12
CA ILE A 143 0.15 -32.24 -6.77
C ILE A 143 -0.83 -33.42 -6.78
N ALA A 144 -1.68 -33.52 -7.81
CA ALA A 144 -2.64 -34.62 -7.94
C ALA A 144 -2.00 -35.99 -8.29
N SER A 145 -0.73 -35.99 -8.71
CA SER A 145 0.04 -37.21 -9.04
C SER A 145 0.94 -37.71 -7.91
N THR A 146 0.90 -37.06 -6.74
CA THR A 146 1.59 -37.41 -5.49
C THR A 146 0.58 -37.85 -4.44
#